data_AF-A0A1J1LU39-F1
#
_entry.id   AF-A0A1J1LU39-F1
#
_cell.length_a   1.000
_cell.length_b   1.000
_cell.length_c   1.000
_cell.angle_alpha   90.00
_cell.angle_beta   90.00
_cell.angle_gamma   90.00
#
_symmetry.space_group_name_H-M   'P 1'
#
loop_
_entity.id
_entity.type
_entity.pdbx_description
1 polymer ?
#
loop_
_entity_poly.entity_id
_entity_poly.type
_entity_poly.pdbx_seq_one_letter_code
_entity_poly.pdbx_strand_id
1 'polypeptide(L)'
;MLNLSKIYSSSITSDWINLLMGKTSEPQLSLPNFRVSRVLAPVKIHQVTEPFLKGTFVTNGKYFGVVSQVISNSHYAIQISWWESNSEQVSEKFCYSWDMLQALKIKPLDLFIPQKTLLTIPNGTLVITETGELIQLSQTLFWLKSVDEAGYHLLNQNESWLFPLKDFPGIPYACLIDLPSKNILDAAKNLSLTELKVRANLWLALNSPQNLLEQLHSSPNLASALKKAFIQSKYLQAEQFLGEDLQTAWQDAFLSYLEEKKRTVGLWGYQVSSSVVQSTLKSRLNSSKECNYNYKFGQVIELKLNSKKPVIIRWEPDENNISYDDLELKNNSISPILPFVKLSEQVGYRTSADHKFYQAIVGFSSKAVAQSWWRSLKQELGYLSNLMPSYHPSFNPISELMPSLKYFYWAENPRQKTHTARLKHLKQVASWNLKKAYEF
;
A
#
# COMPACT_ATOMS: atom_id res chain seq x y z
N MET A 1 39.28 -25.98 18.49
CA MET A 1 38.09 -25.60 19.29
C MET A 1 38.13 -24.10 19.49
N LEU A 2 37.13 -23.37 19.00
CA LEU A 2 37.05 -21.92 19.11
C LEU A 2 36.71 -21.55 20.56
N ASN A 3 37.53 -20.69 21.17
CA ASN A 3 37.28 -20.10 22.49
C ASN A 3 36.56 -18.76 22.25
N LEU A 4 35.23 -18.77 22.25
CA LEU A 4 34.37 -17.61 21.93
C LEU A 4 33.87 -16.88 23.19
N SER A 5 34.71 -16.75 24.22
CA SER A 5 34.30 -16.24 25.53
C SER A 5 34.13 -14.71 25.64
N LYS A 6 33.99 -13.96 24.53
CA LYS A 6 33.90 -12.49 24.57
C LYS A 6 33.02 -11.92 23.45
N ILE A 7 31.71 -12.09 23.56
CA ILE A 7 30.76 -11.16 22.94
C ILE A 7 30.63 -9.97 23.90
N TYR A 8 31.33 -8.87 23.62
CA TYR A 8 31.23 -7.67 24.44
C TYR A 8 29.94 -6.92 24.13
N SER A 9 29.00 -6.89 25.08
CA SER A 9 28.00 -5.84 25.16
C SER A 9 28.57 -4.68 25.96
N SER A 10 28.89 -3.58 25.29
CA SER A 10 28.82 -2.23 25.85
C SER A 10 29.15 -1.26 24.74
N SER A 11 28.81 0.00 24.96
CA SER A 11 29.22 1.19 24.22
C SER A 11 30.75 1.28 24.05
N ILE A 12 31.32 0.39 23.24
CA ILE A 12 32.70 0.45 22.80
C ILE A 12 32.68 1.32 21.55
N THR A 13 32.73 2.62 21.84
CA THR A 13 33.03 3.70 20.93
C THR A 13 34.26 3.38 20.07
N SER A 14 34.40 4.12 18.98
CA SER A 14 35.57 4.34 18.11
C SER A 14 36.99 4.17 18.70
N ASP A 15 37.12 4.09 20.02
CA ASP A 15 38.34 4.07 20.79
C ASP A 15 39.13 2.76 20.66
N TRP A 16 38.49 1.59 20.52
CA TRP A 16 39.22 0.33 20.27
C TRP A 16 39.80 0.24 18.85
N ILE A 17 39.07 0.77 17.87
CA ILE A 17 39.56 0.91 16.50
C ILE A 17 40.70 1.94 16.47
N ASN A 18 40.59 3.04 17.21
CA ASN A 18 41.67 4.02 17.35
C ASN A 18 42.90 3.45 18.10
N LEU A 19 42.69 2.53 19.06
CA LEU A 19 43.77 1.82 19.78
C LEU A 19 44.49 0.80 18.89
N LEU A 20 43.75 0.11 18.01
CA LEU A 20 44.30 -0.82 17.00
C LEU A 20 44.95 -0.09 15.82
N MET A 21 44.54 1.15 15.54
CA MET A 21 45.03 1.96 14.41
C MET A 21 46.08 3.01 14.80
N GLY A 22 46.55 3.00 16.05
CA GLY A 22 47.63 3.88 16.50
C GLY A 22 47.39 5.35 16.14
N LYS A 23 46.24 5.93 16.51
CA LYS A 23 46.06 7.40 16.42
C LYS A 23 46.69 8.09 17.62
N THR A 24 47.99 7.97 17.77
CA THR A 24 48.80 8.99 18.44
C THR A 24 49.25 9.99 17.37
N SER A 25 49.02 11.26 17.65
CA SER A 25 49.32 12.41 16.80
C SER A 25 50.82 12.59 16.57
N GLU A 26 51.40 11.78 15.70
CA GLU A 26 52.75 11.94 15.16
C GLU A 26 52.74 11.67 13.64
N PRO A 27 53.62 12.31 12.86
CA PRO A 27 53.55 12.30 11.40
C PRO A 27 53.66 10.87 10.84
N GLN A 28 52.69 10.48 10.01
CA GLN A 28 52.63 9.17 9.37
C GLN A 28 53.87 8.90 8.49
N LEU A 29 54.84 8.18 9.04
CA LEU A 29 55.74 7.34 8.23
C LEU A 29 54.85 6.35 7.47
N SER A 30 55.03 6.26 6.15
CA SER A 30 54.30 5.30 5.32
C SER A 30 54.50 3.88 5.86
N LEU A 31 53.42 3.24 6.30
CA LEU A 31 53.45 1.84 6.76
C LEU A 31 54.10 0.98 5.66
N PRO A 32 55.06 0.08 5.99
CA PRO A 32 55.57 -0.90 5.05
C PRO A 32 54.43 -1.69 4.40
N ASN A 33 54.46 -1.75 3.07
CA ASN A 33 53.43 -2.37 2.22
C ASN A 33 53.95 -3.69 1.66
N PHE A 34 53.32 -4.79 2.03
CA PHE A 34 53.65 -6.13 1.54
C PHE A 34 52.56 -6.62 0.59
N ARG A 35 52.95 -7.01 -0.64
CA ARG A 35 52.06 -7.68 -1.59
C ARG A 35 52.46 -9.13 -1.70
N VAL A 36 51.56 -10.03 -1.34
CA VAL A 36 51.81 -11.48 -1.36
C VAL A 36 51.50 -12.01 -2.75
N SER A 37 52.51 -12.58 -3.41
CA SER A 37 52.36 -13.23 -4.71
C SER A 37 51.85 -14.66 -4.58
N ARG A 38 52.29 -15.39 -3.54
CA ARG A 38 51.90 -16.79 -3.32
C ARG A 38 51.98 -17.22 -1.85
N VAL A 39 51.05 -18.08 -1.43
CA VAL A 39 51.04 -18.76 -0.12
C VAL A 39 51.50 -20.20 -0.32
N LEU A 40 52.57 -20.62 0.36
CA LEU A 40 53.22 -21.92 0.09
C LEU A 40 52.62 -23.10 0.86
N ALA A 41 51.99 -22.84 2.01
CA ALA A 41 51.36 -23.85 2.85
C ALA A 41 50.05 -23.32 3.46
N PRO A 42 48.98 -23.16 2.66
CA PRO A 42 47.69 -22.77 3.19
C PRO A 42 47.17 -23.88 4.11
N VAL A 43 46.87 -23.55 5.37
CA VAL A 43 46.08 -24.44 6.23
C VAL A 43 44.72 -24.56 5.55
N LYS A 44 44.43 -25.74 4.99
CA LYS A 44 43.23 -25.96 4.17
C LYS A 44 41.96 -25.56 4.92
N ILE A 45 41.33 -24.48 4.48
CA ILE A 45 39.93 -24.16 4.79
C ILE A 45 39.17 -24.19 3.47
N HIS A 46 38.24 -25.12 3.43
CA HIS A 46 37.35 -25.58 2.39
C HIS A 46 36.93 -24.53 1.34
N GLN A 47 37.04 -24.93 0.07
CA GLN A 47 36.62 -24.18 -1.11
C GLN A 47 35.12 -23.84 -1.06
N VAL A 48 34.82 -22.57 -1.34
CA VAL A 48 33.47 -21.98 -1.47
C VAL A 48 32.81 -22.51 -2.74
N THR A 49 32.16 -23.68 -2.67
CA THR A 49 31.31 -24.18 -3.77
C THR A 49 29.95 -24.73 -3.31
N GLU A 50 29.76 -24.98 -2.00
CA GLU A 50 28.45 -25.32 -1.42
C GLU A 50 28.11 -24.37 -0.26
N PRO A 51 26.94 -23.72 -0.25
CA PRO A 51 26.67 -22.62 0.68
C PRO A 51 26.51 -23.05 2.15
N PHE A 52 26.23 -24.33 2.45
CA PHE A 52 25.99 -24.82 3.82
C PHE A 52 26.83 -26.06 4.11
N LEU A 53 28.10 -25.85 4.48
CA LEU A 53 29.01 -26.90 4.91
C LEU A 53 29.02 -27.01 6.44
N LYS A 54 29.51 -28.14 6.96
CA LYS A 54 29.71 -28.30 8.41
C LYS A 54 30.65 -27.20 8.92
N GLY A 55 30.19 -26.45 9.93
CA GLY A 55 30.88 -25.30 10.50
C GLY A 55 30.46 -23.95 9.89
N THR A 56 29.63 -23.92 8.84
CA THR A 56 29.09 -22.67 8.29
C THR A 56 28.19 -21.99 9.31
N PHE A 57 28.45 -20.72 9.59
CA PHE A 57 27.58 -19.87 10.40
C PHE A 57 26.39 -19.40 9.57
N VAL A 58 25.20 -19.39 10.17
CA VAL A 58 23.94 -19.09 9.49
C VAL A 58 23.08 -18.15 10.32
N THR A 59 22.23 -17.38 9.67
CA THR A 59 21.24 -16.50 10.32
C THR A 59 19.93 -16.50 9.56
N ASN A 60 18.82 -16.32 10.28
CA ASN A 60 17.50 -15.99 9.72
C ASN A 60 17.10 -14.53 10.00
N GLY A 61 18.03 -13.70 10.48
CA GLY A 61 17.80 -12.30 10.87
C GLY A 61 17.37 -12.09 12.33
N LYS A 62 16.92 -13.14 13.03
CA LYS A 62 16.58 -13.09 14.46
C LYS A 62 17.50 -13.94 15.33
N TYR A 63 17.89 -15.10 14.80
CA TYR A 63 18.71 -16.08 15.49
C TYR A 63 19.96 -16.37 14.66
N PHE A 64 20.99 -16.80 15.37
CA PHE A 64 22.24 -17.27 14.79
C PHE A 64 22.38 -18.77 15.06
N GLY A 65 23.02 -19.48 14.15
CA GLY A 65 23.36 -20.88 14.34
C GLY A 65 24.61 -21.28 13.58
N VAL A 66 24.98 -22.54 13.74
CA VAL A 66 26.08 -23.18 13.01
C VAL A 66 25.59 -24.48 12.40
N VAL A 67 25.92 -24.73 11.14
CA VAL A 67 25.68 -26.02 10.49
C VAL A 67 26.52 -27.07 11.21
N SER A 68 25.89 -27.93 11.99
CA SER A 68 26.58 -28.96 12.77
C SER A 68 26.85 -30.22 11.96
N GLN A 69 26.01 -30.50 10.97
CA GLN A 69 26.17 -31.66 10.11
C GLN A 69 25.51 -31.43 8.75
N VAL A 70 26.11 -31.97 7.70
CA VAL A 70 25.51 -32.12 6.38
C VAL A 70 25.34 -33.63 6.14
N ILE A 71 24.11 -34.05 5.89
CA ILE A 71 23.74 -35.46 5.68
C ILE A 71 23.49 -35.66 4.19
N SER A 72 24.46 -36.28 3.53
CA SER A 72 24.33 -36.66 2.11
C SER A 72 23.14 -37.60 1.92
N ASN A 73 22.36 -37.41 0.84
CA ASN A 73 21.21 -38.24 0.46
C ASN A 73 20.01 -38.25 1.44
N SER A 74 19.80 -37.16 2.19
CA SER A 74 18.61 -36.95 3.02
C SER A 74 17.75 -35.80 2.47
N HIS A 75 16.43 -35.92 2.56
CA HIS A 75 15.51 -34.79 2.29
C HIS A 75 15.75 -33.63 3.28
N TYR A 76 16.18 -33.94 4.50
CA TYR A 76 16.63 -32.96 5.51
C TYR A 76 18.16 -33.00 5.58
N ALA A 77 18.79 -32.43 4.56
CA ALA A 77 20.22 -32.55 4.33
C ALA A 77 21.08 -31.72 5.31
N ILE A 78 20.54 -30.69 5.97
CA ILE A 78 21.34 -29.71 6.72
C ILE A 78 20.88 -29.64 8.16
N GLN A 79 21.73 -30.02 9.11
CA GLN A 79 21.47 -29.85 10.53
C GLN A 79 22.13 -28.56 11.03
N ILE A 80 21.34 -27.67 11.62
CA ILE A 80 21.81 -26.42 12.23
C ILE A 80 21.59 -26.51 13.74
N SER A 81 22.63 -26.18 14.50
CA SER A 81 22.52 -25.93 15.92
C SER A 81 22.37 -24.44 16.17
N TRP A 82 21.28 -24.02 16.80
CA TRP A 82 20.99 -22.62 17.10
C TRP A 82 21.45 -22.24 18.50
N TRP A 83 21.88 -20.98 18.65
CA TRP A 83 22.15 -20.42 19.97
C TRP A 83 20.86 -20.02 20.67
N GLU A 84 20.84 -20.20 21.99
CA GLU A 84 19.81 -19.60 22.82
C GLU A 84 19.93 -18.08 22.84
N SER A 85 18.78 -17.41 22.85
CA SER A 85 18.72 -15.96 23.08
C SER A 85 19.45 -15.60 24.38
N ASN A 86 20.50 -14.77 24.29
CA ASN A 86 21.28 -14.25 25.42
C ASN A 86 22.06 -15.31 26.22
N SER A 87 22.41 -16.44 25.60
CA SER A 87 23.18 -17.51 26.25
C SER A 87 24.27 -18.04 25.30
N GLU A 88 25.43 -18.39 25.88
CA GLU A 88 26.53 -19.03 25.14
C GLU A 88 26.23 -20.52 24.83
N GLN A 89 25.09 -21.03 25.32
CA GLN A 89 24.69 -22.41 25.13
C GLN A 89 23.95 -22.59 23.80
N VAL A 90 24.35 -23.64 23.08
CA VAL A 90 23.70 -24.10 21.86
C VAL A 90 22.61 -25.08 22.29
N SER A 91 21.34 -24.65 22.27
CA SER A 91 20.26 -25.46 22.86
C SER A 91 19.59 -26.41 21.89
N GLU A 92 19.49 -26.07 20.61
CA GLU A 92 18.56 -26.79 19.73
C GLU A 92 19.17 -27.11 18.36
N LYS A 93 19.17 -28.40 18.03
CA LYS A 93 19.59 -28.91 16.72
C LYS A 93 18.36 -29.23 15.89
N PHE A 94 18.20 -28.53 14.78
CA PHE A 94 17.12 -28.80 13.82
C PHE A 94 17.68 -29.20 12.47
N CYS A 95 17.00 -30.12 11.80
CA CYS A 95 17.34 -30.54 10.44
C CYS A 95 16.43 -29.83 9.44
N TYR A 96 17.02 -29.31 8.37
CA TYR A 96 16.37 -28.52 7.34
C TYR A 96 16.56 -29.16 5.97
N SER A 97 15.51 -29.10 5.15
CA SER A 97 15.62 -29.26 3.71
C SER A 97 16.07 -27.95 3.07
N TRP A 98 16.53 -28.01 1.82
CA TRP A 98 16.88 -26.82 1.04
C TRP A 98 15.70 -25.83 0.90
N ASP A 99 14.50 -26.34 0.67
CA ASP A 99 13.29 -25.51 0.55
C ASP A 99 12.96 -24.78 1.87
N MET A 100 13.19 -25.46 3.01
CA MET A 100 12.97 -24.85 4.32
C MET A 100 13.97 -23.74 4.62
N LEU A 101 15.23 -23.89 4.19
CA LEU A 101 16.23 -22.84 4.34
C LEU A 101 15.81 -21.57 3.58
N GLN A 102 15.27 -21.72 2.37
CA GLN A 102 14.76 -20.58 1.60
C GLN A 102 13.50 -19.97 2.24
N ALA A 103 12.52 -20.79 2.60
CA ALA A 103 11.26 -20.31 3.20
C ALA A 103 11.48 -19.57 4.53
N LEU A 104 12.42 -20.05 5.35
CA LEU A 104 12.77 -19.45 6.63
C LEU A 104 13.84 -18.35 6.51
N LYS A 105 14.25 -18.01 5.28
CA LYS A 105 15.29 -17.00 4.98
C LYS A 105 16.60 -17.27 5.73
N ILE A 106 16.92 -18.54 5.95
CA ILE A 106 18.18 -18.95 6.58
C ILE A 106 19.26 -18.83 5.52
N LYS A 107 20.25 -17.98 5.76
CA LYS A 107 21.37 -17.74 4.86
C LYS A 107 22.71 -17.88 5.58
N PRO A 108 23.78 -18.28 4.86
CA PRO A 108 25.13 -18.24 5.40
C PRO A 108 25.50 -16.80 5.80
N LEU A 109 26.25 -16.67 6.88
CA LEU A 109 26.81 -15.39 7.28
C LEU A 109 28.05 -15.09 6.42
N ASP A 110 28.15 -13.88 5.87
CA ASP A 110 29.36 -13.45 5.19
C ASP A 110 30.48 -13.28 6.23
N LEU A 111 31.51 -14.12 6.19
CA LEU A 111 32.56 -14.19 7.21
C LEU A 111 33.70 -13.17 7.03
N PHE A 112 33.79 -12.53 5.85
CA PHE A 112 34.83 -11.56 5.50
C PHE A 112 34.20 -10.24 5.07
N ILE A 113 33.52 -9.56 6.01
CA ILE A 113 32.93 -8.25 5.76
C ILE A 113 34.02 -7.17 5.93
N PRO A 114 34.33 -6.39 4.88
CA PRO A 114 35.27 -5.27 4.97
C PRO A 114 34.94 -4.33 6.11
N GLN A 115 35.96 -3.79 6.76
CA GLN A 115 35.88 -2.84 7.87
C GLN A 115 35.22 -3.37 9.15
N LYS A 116 34.66 -4.58 9.12
CA LYS A 116 33.97 -5.20 10.27
C LYS A 116 34.64 -6.47 10.78
N THR A 117 35.52 -7.08 10.00
CA THR A 117 36.15 -8.37 10.32
C THR A 117 37.58 -8.19 10.82
N LEU A 118 37.86 -8.71 12.01
CA LEU A 118 39.20 -9.01 12.48
C LEU A 118 39.51 -10.48 12.15
N LEU A 119 40.68 -10.74 11.58
CA LEU A 119 41.11 -12.07 11.20
C LEU A 119 42.54 -12.33 11.66
N THR A 120 42.91 -13.60 11.75
CA THR A 120 44.26 -14.04 12.11
C THR A 120 44.83 -14.88 11.00
N ILE A 121 46.14 -14.80 10.80
CA ILE A 121 46.85 -15.72 9.94
C ILE A 121 47.48 -16.80 10.84
N PRO A 122 47.30 -18.10 10.53
CA PRO A 122 47.89 -19.18 11.33
C PRO A 122 49.40 -19.02 11.50
N ASN A 123 49.89 -19.30 12.71
CA ASN A 123 51.32 -19.30 12.99
C ASN A 123 52.06 -20.27 12.05
N GLY A 124 53.17 -19.82 11.49
CA GLY A 124 54.00 -20.63 10.59
C GLY A 124 53.55 -20.60 9.13
N THR A 125 52.58 -19.75 8.76
CA THR A 125 52.20 -19.54 7.36
C THR A 125 53.36 -18.90 6.61
N LEU A 126 53.83 -19.57 5.55
CA LEU A 126 54.90 -19.08 4.67
C LEU A 126 54.31 -18.39 3.44
N VAL A 127 54.72 -17.15 3.21
CA VAL A 127 54.27 -16.31 2.09
C VAL A 127 55.47 -15.83 1.28
N ILE A 128 55.31 -15.74 -0.04
CA ILE A 128 56.26 -15.10 -0.95
C ILE A 128 55.69 -13.75 -1.35
N THR A 129 56.47 -12.67 -1.23
CA THR A 129 56.07 -11.34 -1.68
C THR A 129 56.24 -11.16 -3.19
N GLU A 130 55.72 -10.08 -3.77
CA GLU A 130 56.01 -9.69 -5.17
C GLU A 130 57.50 -9.37 -5.39
N THR A 131 58.23 -8.98 -4.34
CA THR A 131 59.68 -8.76 -4.37
C THR A 131 60.50 -10.06 -4.29
N GLY A 132 59.85 -11.21 -4.13
CA GLY A 132 60.49 -12.53 -4.04
C GLY A 132 60.99 -12.90 -2.65
N GLU A 133 60.66 -12.12 -1.63
CA GLU A 133 61.05 -12.38 -0.24
C GLU A 133 60.15 -13.46 0.37
N LEU A 134 60.76 -14.42 1.07
CA LEU A 134 60.05 -15.45 1.83
C LEU A 134 59.85 -14.98 3.27
N ILE A 135 58.61 -14.78 3.67
CA ILE A 135 58.26 -14.32 5.01
C ILE A 135 57.44 -15.41 5.72
N GLN A 136 57.82 -15.72 6.96
CA GLN A 136 57.03 -16.57 7.84
C GLN A 136 56.22 -15.71 8.78
N LEU A 137 54.90 -15.83 8.71
CA LEU A 137 53.98 -15.08 9.55
C LEU A 137 53.80 -15.77 10.90
N SER A 138 53.94 -14.98 11.96
CA SER A 138 53.48 -15.37 13.31
C SER A 138 51.97 -15.20 13.42
N GLN A 139 51.38 -15.72 14.50
CA GLN A 139 49.95 -15.54 14.77
C GLN A 139 49.66 -14.06 15.08
N THR A 140 49.33 -13.30 14.03
CA THR A 140 49.10 -11.87 14.09
C THR A 140 47.62 -11.58 13.78
N LEU A 141 47.05 -10.63 14.51
CA LEU A 141 45.71 -10.12 14.29
C LEU A 141 45.74 -9.03 13.21
N PHE A 142 44.87 -9.15 12.22
CA PHE A 142 44.70 -8.21 11.13
C PHE A 142 43.25 -7.69 11.09
N TRP A 143 43.11 -6.43 10.71
CA TRP A 143 41.83 -5.84 10.31
C TRP A 143 41.66 -5.96 8.80
N LEU A 144 40.56 -6.57 8.36
CA LEU A 144 40.17 -6.58 6.96
C LEU A 144 39.66 -5.20 6.54
N LYS A 145 40.46 -4.45 5.78
CA LYS A 145 40.13 -3.09 5.31
C LYS A 145 39.17 -3.10 4.12
N SER A 146 39.49 -3.89 3.11
CA SER A 146 38.73 -4.00 1.85
C SER A 146 38.98 -5.34 1.18
N VAL A 147 38.02 -5.76 0.36
CA VAL A 147 38.17 -6.88 -0.57
C VAL A 147 37.81 -6.36 -1.95
N ASP A 148 38.73 -6.47 -2.90
CA ASP A 148 38.54 -6.08 -4.29
C ASP A 148 39.10 -7.14 -5.24
N GLU A 149 39.12 -6.85 -6.55
CA GLU A 149 39.64 -7.77 -7.57
C GLU A 149 41.13 -8.13 -7.36
N ALA A 150 41.89 -7.27 -6.67
CA ALA A 150 43.30 -7.52 -6.37
C ALA A 150 43.47 -8.44 -5.15
N GLY A 151 42.53 -8.44 -4.21
CA GLY A 151 42.43 -9.42 -3.14
C GLY A 151 42.01 -8.89 -1.78
N TYR A 152 42.51 -9.51 -0.72
CA TYR A 152 42.20 -9.18 0.67
C TYR A 152 43.22 -8.16 1.19
N HIS A 153 42.75 -6.94 1.48
CA HIS A 153 43.56 -5.87 2.05
C HIS A 153 43.48 -5.94 3.58
N LEU A 154 44.61 -6.30 4.19
CA LEU A 154 44.74 -6.47 5.63
C LEU A 154 45.62 -5.37 6.22
N LEU A 155 45.22 -4.85 7.37
CA LEU A 155 45.98 -3.88 8.14
C LEU A 155 46.29 -4.45 9.52
N ASN A 156 47.51 -4.22 10.00
CA ASN A 156 47.83 -4.30 11.42
C ASN A 156 48.37 -2.95 11.90
N GLN A 157 48.83 -2.84 13.16
CA GLN A 157 49.33 -1.58 13.74
C GLN A 157 50.50 -0.96 12.97
N ASN A 158 51.31 -1.77 12.28
CA ASN A 158 52.60 -1.36 11.73
C ASN A 158 52.77 -1.67 10.23
N GLU A 159 51.85 -2.39 9.60
CA GLU A 159 52.01 -2.94 8.26
C GLU A 159 50.67 -3.02 7.50
N SER A 160 50.78 -2.96 6.18
CA SER A 160 49.67 -3.15 5.25
C SER A 160 49.99 -4.29 4.31
N TRP A 161 49.06 -5.24 4.19
CA TRP A 161 49.23 -6.49 3.46
C TRP A 161 48.14 -6.67 2.42
N LEU A 162 48.52 -7.05 1.21
CA LEU A 162 47.59 -7.49 0.16
C LEU A 162 47.80 -8.98 -0.09
N PHE A 163 46.76 -9.77 0.18
CA PHE A 163 46.75 -11.20 -0.10
C PHE A 163 45.91 -11.52 -1.34
N PRO A 164 46.34 -12.48 -2.17
CA PRO A 164 45.56 -12.89 -3.33
C PRO A 164 44.24 -13.55 -2.91
N LEU A 165 43.23 -13.49 -3.78
CA LEU A 165 41.92 -14.12 -3.54
C LEU A 165 42.02 -15.65 -3.40
N LYS A 166 42.97 -16.27 -4.11
CA LYS A 166 43.21 -17.71 -4.07
C LYS A 166 44.13 -18.07 -2.91
N ASP A 167 43.81 -19.17 -2.23
CA ASP A 167 44.59 -19.74 -1.13
C ASP A 167 44.83 -18.78 0.06
N PHE A 168 43.88 -17.86 0.28
CA PHE A 168 43.93 -16.92 1.39
C PHE A 168 43.93 -17.66 2.74
N PRO A 169 44.95 -17.49 3.60
CA PRO A 169 45.10 -18.26 4.83
C PRO A 169 44.36 -17.65 6.03
N GLY A 170 43.65 -16.54 5.85
CA GLY A 170 43.03 -15.80 6.95
C GLY A 170 41.87 -16.56 7.61
N ILE A 171 41.90 -16.61 8.93
CA ILE A 171 40.85 -17.18 9.78
C ILE A 171 40.12 -16.04 10.48
N PRO A 172 38.80 -15.86 10.28
CA PRO A 172 38.02 -14.87 11.03
C PRO A 172 38.19 -15.08 12.53
N TYR A 173 38.61 -14.03 13.24
CA TYR A 173 38.80 -14.03 14.69
C TYR A 173 37.62 -13.38 15.41
N ALA A 174 37.15 -12.24 14.89
CA ALA A 174 35.96 -11.55 15.39
C ALA A 174 35.30 -10.75 14.27
N CYS A 175 33.97 -10.63 14.30
CA CYS A 175 33.22 -9.76 13.39
C CYS A 175 32.40 -8.77 14.21
N LEU A 176 32.54 -7.48 13.93
CA LEU A 176 31.70 -6.43 14.48
C LEU A 176 30.34 -6.49 13.78
N ILE A 177 29.33 -6.96 14.50
CA ILE A 177 27.95 -6.91 14.06
C ILE A 177 27.35 -5.65 14.68
N ASP A 178 27.00 -4.68 13.84
CA ASP A 178 26.22 -3.52 14.29
C ASP A 178 24.86 -4.03 14.75
N LEU A 179 24.63 -4.03 16.06
CA LEU A 179 23.28 -4.21 16.58
C LEU A 179 22.41 -3.09 16.01
N PRO A 180 21.21 -3.38 15.48
CA PRO A 180 20.28 -2.34 15.08
C PRO A 180 20.10 -1.38 16.26
N SER A 181 20.18 -0.07 15.98
CA SER A 181 20.16 0.97 17.02
C SER A 181 18.99 0.75 17.99
N LYS A 182 19.13 1.18 19.25
CA LYS A 182 18.09 1.04 20.28
C LYS A 182 16.70 1.51 19.79
N ASN A 183 16.67 2.53 18.94
CA ASN A 183 15.46 3.03 18.27
C ASN A 183 14.80 2.01 17.33
N ILE A 184 15.56 1.18 16.62
CA ILE A 184 15.04 0.11 15.74
C ILE A 184 14.51 -1.06 16.58
N LEU A 185 15.16 -1.37 17.71
CA LEU A 185 14.69 -2.41 18.64
C LEU A 185 13.44 -1.99 19.41
N ASP A 186 13.33 -0.72 19.81
CA ASP A 186 12.13 -0.17 20.46
C ASP A 186 10.98 0.02 19.44
N ALA A 187 11.28 0.38 18.18
CA ALA A 187 10.30 0.38 17.10
C ALA A 187 9.77 -1.02 16.73
N ALA A 188 10.53 -2.09 17.00
CA ALA A 188 10.07 -3.47 16.80
C ALA A 188 9.16 -3.99 17.93
N LYS A 189 9.12 -3.32 19.09
CA LYS A 189 8.19 -3.61 20.20
C LYS A 189 6.90 -2.82 20.10
N ASN A 190 6.96 -1.65 19.48
CA ASN A 190 5.82 -0.78 19.26
C ASN A 190 5.10 -1.16 17.97
N LEU A 191 3.78 -0.97 17.94
CA LEU A 191 3.03 -1.01 16.68
C LEU A 191 3.59 0.04 15.74
N SER A 192 3.92 -0.40 14.53
CA SER A 192 4.35 0.50 13.48
C SER A 192 3.23 1.48 13.09
N LEU A 193 3.61 2.64 12.56
CA LEU A 193 2.65 3.62 12.01
C LEU A 193 1.66 2.96 11.03
N THR A 194 2.15 2.05 10.18
CA THR A 194 1.32 1.34 9.19
C THR A 194 0.29 0.44 9.87
N GLU A 195 0.69 -0.32 10.89
CA GLU A 195 -0.24 -1.18 11.64
C GLU A 195 -1.29 -0.37 12.39
N LEU A 196 -0.88 0.75 13.00
CA LEU A 196 -1.80 1.69 13.64
C LEU A 196 -2.83 2.24 12.65
N LYS A 197 -2.40 2.61 11.43
CA LYS A 197 -3.32 3.07 10.36
C LYS A 197 -4.31 1.99 9.96
N VAL A 198 -3.85 0.75 9.75
CA VAL A 198 -4.71 -0.38 9.38
C VAL A 198 -5.74 -0.65 10.49
N ARG A 199 -5.31 -0.68 11.75
CA ARG A 199 -6.21 -0.90 12.90
C ARG A 199 -7.22 0.24 13.05
N ALA A 200 -6.80 1.49 12.87
CA ALA A 200 -7.69 2.65 12.90
C ALA A 200 -8.76 2.59 11.80
N ASN A 201 -8.36 2.27 10.56
CA ASN A 201 -9.28 2.11 9.43
C ASN A 201 -10.31 1.01 9.70
N LEU A 202 -9.87 -0.16 10.15
CA LEU A 202 -10.76 -1.27 10.49
C LEU A 202 -11.72 -0.91 11.61
N TRP A 203 -11.23 -0.24 12.66
CA TRP A 203 -12.08 0.18 13.76
C TRP A 203 -13.14 1.19 13.33
N LEU A 204 -12.77 2.19 12.52
CA LEU A 204 -13.70 3.17 11.97
C LEU A 204 -14.76 2.51 11.09
N ALA A 205 -14.38 1.59 10.21
CA ALA A 205 -15.32 0.86 9.36
C ALA A 205 -16.35 0.06 10.16
N LEU A 206 -15.94 -0.55 11.28
CA LEU A 206 -16.80 -1.40 12.11
C LEU A 206 -17.65 -0.64 13.13
N ASN A 207 -17.15 0.46 13.68
CA ASN A 207 -17.75 1.12 14.85
C ASN A 207 -18.30 2.52 14.55
N SER A 208 -18.06 3.07 13.36
CA SER A 208 -18.62 4.38 13.03
C SER A 208 -20.15 4.29 12.82
N PRO A 209 -20.89 5.32 13.28
CA PRO A 209 -22.32 5.41 13.03
C PRO A 209 -22.59 5.60 11.53
N GLN A 210 -23.74 5.08 11.05
CA GLN A 210 -24.15 5.24 9.65
C GLN A 210 -24.30 6.72 9.25
N ASN A 211 -24.71 7.56 10.20
CA ASN A 211 -25.01 8.99 10.03
C ASN A 211 -23.82 9.87 10.48
N LEU A 212 -22.59 9.36 10.33
CA LEU A 212 -21.38 10.00 10.85
C LEU A 212 -21.23 11.45 10.38
N LEU A 213 -21.55 11.74 9.11
CA LEU A 213 -21.37 13.06 8.52
C LEU A 213 -22.34 14.07 9.12
N GLU A 214 -23.61 13.69 9.32
CA GLU A 214 -24.61 14.52 9.98
C GLU A 214 -24.23 14.78 11.43
N GLN A 215 -23.79 13.74 12.16
CA GLN A 215 -23.39 13.88 13.56
C GLN A 215 -22.14 14.76 13.72
N LEU A 216 -21.16 14.66 12.82
CA LEU A 216 -19.99 15.53 12.84
C LEU A 216 -20.34 16.99 12.55
N HIS A 217 -21.30 17.22 11.64
CA HIS A 217 -21.78 18.57 11.36
C HIS A 217 -22.53 19.17 12.56
N SER A 218 -23.34 18.37 13.26
CA SER A 218 -24.06 18.82 14.47
C SER A 218 -23.21 18.87 15.74
N SER A 219 -22.11 18.11 15.81
CA SER A 219 -21.31 17.96 17.03
C SER A 219 -19.81 17.82 16.71
N PRO A 220 -19.02 18.91 16.82
CA PRO A 220 -17.60 18.89 16.50
C PRO A 220 -16.77 18.00 17.45
N ASN A 221 -17.28 17.73 18.65
CA ASN A 221 -16.61 16.88 19.65
C ASN A 221 -16.67 15.38 19.33
N LEU A 222 -17.47 14.96 18.34
CA LEU A 222 -17.61 13.55 18.00
C LEU A 222 -16.29 12.94 17.50
N ALA A 223 -15.49 13.70 16.74
CA ALA A 223 -14.20 13.23 16.22
C ALA A 223 -13.22 12.88 17.36
N SER A 224 -13.19 13.71 18.41
CA SER A 224 -12.32 13.45 19.58
C SER A 224 -12.87 12.32 20.46
N ALA A 225 -14.19 12.17 20.55
CA ALA A 225 -14.83 11.05 21.24
C ALA A 225 -14.53 9.70 20.55
N LEU A 226 -14.61 9.65 19.22
CA LEU A 226 -14.25 8.45 18.43
C LEU A 226 -12.78 8.08 18.62
N LYS A 227 -11.87 9.06 18.64
CA LYS A 227 -10.45 8.82 18.91
C LYS A 227 -10.25 8.20 20.29
N LYS A 228 -10.91 8.73 21.33
CA LYS A 228 -10.84 8.17 22.69
C LYS A 228 -11.37 6.74 22.75
N ALA A 229 -12.49 6.47 22.08
CA ALA A 229 -13.06 5.12 22.01
C ALA A 229 -12.15 4.13 21.28
N PHE A 230 -11.44 4.56 20.23
CA PHE A 230 -10.44 3.73 19.56
C PHE A 230 -9.26 3.39 20.48
N ILE A 231 -8.73 4.38 21.20
CA ILE A 231 -7.63 4.18 22.17
C ILE A 231 -8.04 3.18 23.27
N GLN A 232 -9.28 3.26 23.74
CA GLN A 232 -9.83 2.36 24.76
C GLN A 232 -10.25 1.00 24.22
N SER A 233 -10.16 0.77 22.91
CA SER A 233 -10.64 -0.46 22.29
C SER A 233 -9.69 -1.64 22.52
N LYS A 234 -10.24 -2.85 22.42
CA LYS A 234 -9.50 -4.12 22.46
C LYS A 234 -8.37 -4.22 21.42
N TYR A 235 -8.38 -3.37 20.37
CA TYR A 235 -7.34 -3.35 19.33
C TYR A 235 -6.05 -2.63 19.76
N LEU A 236 -6.08 -1.90 20.88
CA LEU A 236 -4.94 -1.14 21.42
C LEU A 236 -4.67 -1.38 22.92
N GLN A 237 -5.61 -1.99 23.66
CA GLN A 237 -5.52 -2.14 25.13
C GLN A 237 -4.29 -2.88 25.68
N ALA A 238 -3.58 -3.68 24.89
CA ALA A 238 -2.42 -4.48 25.31
C ALA A 238 -1.13 -4.19 24.51
N GLU A 239 -1.16 -3.19 23.64
CA GLU A 239 -0.12 -2.96 22.63
C GLU A 239 0.67 -1.70 22.97
N GLN A 240 1.98 -1.74 22.77
CA GLN A 240 2.83 -0.55 22.93
C GLN A 240 2.86 0.24 21.62
N PHE A 241 2.79 1.56 21.69
CA PHE A 241 2.86 2.44 20.53
C PHE A 241 3.38 3.82 20.92
N LEU A 242 3.95 4.53 19.96
CA LEU A 242 4.35 5.92 20.13
C LEU A 242 3.12 6.83 19.98
N GLY A 243 2.98 7.81 20.87
CA GLY A 243 1.83 8.73 20.87
C GLY A 243 1.75 9.58 19.59
N GLU A 244 2.89 9.97 19.05
CA GLU A 244 2.99 10.72 17.79
C GLU A 244 2.54 9.89 16.58
N ASP A 245 2.97 8.62 16.51
CA ASP A 245 2.56 7.69 15.47
C ASP A 245 1.06 7.40 15.55
N LEU A 246 0.52 7.22 16.76
CA LEU A 246 -0.93 7.05 16.95
C LEU A 246 -1.70 8.29 16.45
N GLN A 247 -1.24 9.49 16.77
CA GLN A 247 -1.90 10.72 16.36
C GLN A 247 -1.89 10.86 14.83
N THR A 248 -0.75 10.63 14.21
CA THR A 248 -0.57 10.68 12.75
C THR A 248 -1.42 9.61 12.07
N ALA A 249 -1.33 8.36 12.54
CA ALA A 249 -2.12 7.25 12.01
C ALA A 249 -3.62 7.50 12.09
N TRP A 250 -4.11 8.01 13.23
CA TRP A 250 -5.52 8.33 13.42
C TRP A 250 -5.98 9.44 12.49
N GLN A 251 -5.20 10.54 12.37
CA GLN A 251 -5.57 11.66 11.50
C GLN A 251 -5.68 11.22 10.04
N ASP A 252 -4.68 10.50 9.54
CA ASP A 252 -4.67 9.99 8.16
C ASP A 252 -5.84 9.02 7.90
N ALA A 253 -6.04 8.05 8.81
CA ALA A 253 -7.12 7.08 8.71
C ALA A 253 -8.50 7.77 8.74
N PHE A 254 -8.69 8.70 9.67
CA PHE A 254 -9.95 9.42 9.83
C PHE A 254 -10.27 10.31 8.64
N LEU A 255 -9.28 11.05 8.12
CA LEU A 255 -9.46 11.87 6.91
C LEU A 255 -9.81 11.02 5.69
N SER A 256 -9.07 9.94 5.47
CA SER A 256 -9.32 9.00 4.37
C SER A 256 -10.73 8.41 4.47
N TYR A 257 -11.14 8.00 5.68
CA TYR A 257 -12.47 7.47 5.93
C TYR A 257 -13.58 8.50 5.70
N LEU A 258 -13.36 9.77 6.09
CA LEU A 258 -14.30 10.84 5.82
C LEU A 258 -14.46 11.10 4.33
N GLU A 259 -13.38 11.10 3.56
CA GLU A 259 -13.45 11.26 2.10
C GLU A 259 -14.23 10.12 1.45
N GLU A 260 -14.00 8.87 1.88
CA GLU A 260 -14.76 7.72 1.43
C GLU A 260 -16.25 7.87 1.75
N LYS A 261 -16.61 8.27 2.97
CA LYS A 261 -18.00 8.49 3.37
C LYS A 261 -18.67 9.64 2.62
N LYS A 262 -17.94 10.72 2.34
CA LYS A 262 -18.44 11.84 1.51
C LYS A 262 -18.78 11.38 0.09
N ARG A 263 -18.04 10.41 -0.45
CA ARG A 263 -18.29 9.84 -1.80
C ARG A 263 -19.40 8.78 -1.79
N THR A 264 -19.43 7.90 -0.79
CA THR A 264 -20.30 6.71 -0.77
C THR A 264 -21.66 6.93 -0.11
N VAL A 265 -21.71 7.71 0.98
CA VAL A 265 -22.93 7.97 1.75
C VAL A 265 -23.42 9.38 1.43
N GLY A 266 -22.52 10.37 1.50
CA GLY A 266 -22.85 11.78 1.32
C GLY A 266 -23.53 12.38 2.56
N LEU A 267 -23.71 13.70 2.56
CA LEU A 267 -24.41 14.42 3.63
C LEU A 267 -25.84 14.71 3.17
N TRP A 268 -26.86 14.31 3.94
CA TRP A 268 -28.28 14.49 3.56
C TRP A 268 -28.65 13.87 2.20
N GLY A 269 -27.92 12.82 1.78
CA GLY A 269 -28.08 12.18 0.47
C GLY A 269 -27.33 12.87 -0.68
N TYR A 270 -26.58 13.94 -0.43
CA TYR A 270 -25.72 14.59 -1.41
C TYR A 270 -24.29 14.03 -1.31
N GLN A 271 -23.90 13.27 -2.33
CA GLN A 271 -22.57 12.64 -2.42
C GLN A 271 -21.63 13.50 -3.24
N VAL A 272 -20.34 13.50 -2.91
CA VAL A 272 -19.31 14.15 -3.74
C VAL A 272 -19.31 13.51 -5.13
N SER A 273 -19.21 14.36 -6.15
CA SER A 273 -19.29 14.03 -7.58
C SER A 273 -20.68 13.60 -8.08
N SER A 274 -21.70 13.53 -7.22
CA SER A 274 -23.07 13.25 -7.65
C SER A 274 -23.70 14.42 -8.40
N SER A 275 -24.53 14.09 -9.39
CA SER A 275 -25.31 15.06 -10.13
C SER A 275 -26.55 15.48 -9.33
N VAL A 276 -26.88 16.76 -9.40
CA VAL A 276 -28.06 17.34 -8.76
C VAL A 276 -28.89 18.09 -9.79
N VAL A 277 -30.17 18.25 -9.48
CA VAL A 277 -31.10 19.02 -10.30
C VAL A 277 -31.87 20.01 -9.42
N GLN A 278 -31.94 21.25 -9.87
CA GLN A 278 -32.85 22.26 -9.32
C GLN A 278 -34.11 22.29 -10.17
N SER A 279 -35.27 22.09 -9.53
CA SER A 279 -36.57 22.10 -10.22
C SER A 279 -37.32 23.39 -9.92
N THR A 280 -37.41 24.29 -10.90
CA THR A 280 -38.21 25.52 -10.79
C THR A 280 -39.50 25.38 -11.57
N LEU A 281 -40.64 25.76 -10.98
CA LEU A 281 -41.93 25.64 -11.66
C LEU A 281 -42.00 26.66 -12.81
N LYS A 282 -42.31 26.24 -14.04
CA LYS A 282 -42.64 27.23 -15.09
C LYS A 282 -43.92 27.96 -14.68
N SER A 283 -43.87 29.29 -14.66
CA SER A 283 -45.05 30.13 -14.45
C SER A 283 -46.17 29.70 -15.40
N ARG A 284 -47.37 29.47 -14.85
CA ARG A 284 -48.57 29.02 -15.59
C ARG A 284 -49.05 30.13 -16.51
N LEU A 285 -48.43 30.27 -17.67
CA LEU A 285 -49.02 30.95 -18.82
C LEU A 285 -49.50 29.86 -19.79
N ASN A 286 -50.81 29.62 -19.73
CA ASN A 286 -51.62 28.84 -20.67
C ASN A 286 -51.67 27.30 -20.50
N SER A 287 -52.76 26.86 -19.84
CA SER A 287 -53.69 25.78 -20.22
C SER A 287 -53.19 24.42 -20.76
N SER A 288 -51.92 24.04 -20.63
CA SER A 288 -51.47 22.69 -20.95
C SER A 288 -51.48 21.81 -19.70
N LYS A 289 -52.01 20.59 -19.82
CA LYS A 289 -52.15 19.57 -18.76
C LYS A 289 -50.80 18.97 -18.31
N GLU A 290 -49.69 19.66 -18.56
CA GLU A 290 -48.32 19.16 -18.42
C GLU A 290 -47.60 19.83 -17.24
N CYS A 291 -46.98 19.03 -16.38
CA CYS A 291 -46.16 19.53 -15.27
C CYS A 291 -44.80 19.98 -15.82
N ASN A 292 -44.70 21.25 -16.26
CA ASN A 292 -43.46 21.75 -16.83
C ASN A 292 -42.59 22.41 -15.76
N TYR A 293 -41.49 21.75 -15.40
CA TYR A 293 -40.41 22.33 -14.61
C TYR A 293 -39.31 22.86 -15.55
N ASN A 294 -38.63 23.93 -15.12
CA ASN A 294 -37.33 24.32 -15.62
C ASN A 294 -36.27 23.64 -14.74
N TYR A 295 -35.45 22.81 -15.37
CA TYR A 295 -34.38 22.08 -14.70
C TYR A 295 -33.05 22.80 -14.90
N LYS A 296 -32.33 23.04 -13.81
CA LYS A 296 -30.92 23.45 -13.82
C LYS A 296 -30.10 22.31 -13.25
N PHE A 297 -29.06 21.86 -13.96
CA PHE A 297 -28.24 20.73 -13.56
C PHE A 297 -26.95 21.21 -12.92
N GLY A 298 -26.44 20.44 -11.96
CA GLY A 298 -25.17 20.72 -11.32
C GLY A 298 -24.52 19.46 -10.77
N GLN A 299 -23.34 19.63 -10.18
CA GLN A 299 -22.57 18.55 -9.59
C GLN A 299 -22.06 18.98 -8.20
N VAL A 300 -22.17 18.09 -7.22
CA VAL A 300 -21.58 18.32 -5.90
C VAL A 300 -20.06 18.16 -6.02
N ILE A 301 -19.30 19.22 -5.72
CA ILE A 301 -17.83 19.17 -5.77
C ILE A 301 -17.27 18.77 -4.42
N GLU A 302 -17.82 19.32 -3.33
CA GLU A 302 -17.20 19.19 -2.01
C GLU A 302 -18.25 19.25 -0.90
N LEU A 303 -17.96 18.56 0.21
CA LEU A 303 -18.71 18.62 1.46
C LEU A 303 -17.81 19.15 2.60
N LYS A 304 -18.11 20.35 3.10
CA LYS A 304 -17.38 21.03 4.19
C LYS A 304 -18.16 20.97 5.50
N LEU A 305 -17.95 19.91 6.28
CA LEU A 305 -18.70 19.65 7.51
C LEU A 305 -18.59 20.76 8.57
N ASN A 306 -17.47 21.48 8.61
CA ASN A 306 -17.24 22.57 9.58
C ASN A 306 -17.84 23.92 9.15
N SER A 307 -18.46 23.99 7.97
CA SER A 307 -19.10 25.19 7.43
C SER A 307 -20.58 25.21 7.80
N LYS A 308 -21.15 26.41 8.00
CA LYS A 308 -22.61 26.59 8.08
C LYS A 308 -23.33 26.12 6.82
N LYS A 309 -22.67 26.23 5.67
CA LYS A 309 -23.16 25.78 4.36
C LYS A 309 -22.24 24.66 3.86
N PRO A 310 -22.54 23.40 4.22
CA PRO A 310 -21.61 22.31 4.01
C PRO A 310 -21.61 21.77 2.57
N VAL A 311 -22.65 21.96 1.77
CA VAL A 311 -22.76 21.34 0.43
C VAL A 311 -22.36 22.34 -0.66
N ILE A 312 -21.31 22.05 -1.43
CA ILE A 312 -20.86 22.91 -2.54
C ILE A 312 -21.25 22.28 -3.87
N ILE A 313 -22.06 22.99 -4.65
CA ILE A 313 -22.55 22.56 -5.96
C ILE A 313 -21.99 23.50 -7.03
N ARG A 314 -21.44 22.92 -8.09
CA ARG A 314 -21.13 23.60 -9.34
C ARG A 314 -22.28 23.44 -10.31
N TRP A 315 -22.84 24.55 -10.77
CA TRP A 315 -23.96 24.54 -11.69
C TRP A 315 -23.52 24.63 -13.15
N GLU A 316 -24.26 23.99 -14.04
CA GLU A 316 -24.09 24.08 -15.49
C GLU A 316 -25.16 25.01 -16.10
N PRO A 317 -24.84 25.79 -17.15
CA PRO A 317 -23.52 25.95 -17.80
C PRO A 317 -22.63 27.03 -17.15
N ASP A 318 -23.13 27.76 -16.14
CA ASP A 318 -22.45 28.94 -15.60
C ASP A 318 -21.14 28.64 -14.83
N GLU A 319 -20.85 27.35 -14.56
CA GLU A 319 -19.73 26.83 -13.77
C GLU A 319 -19.55 27.48 -12.39
N ASN A 320 -20.59 28.11 -11.87
CA ASN A 320 -20.58 28.81 -10.59
C ASN A 320 -20.66 27.82 -9.43
N ASN A 321 -19.75 27.98 -8.46
CA ASN A 321 -19.72 27.22 -7.21
C ASN A 321 -20.56 27.93 -6.14
N ILE A 322 -21.65 27.30 -5.71
CA ILE A 322 -22.53 27.86 -4.68
C ILE A 322 -22.59 26.88 -3.51
N SER A 323 -22.45 27.42 -2.30
CA SER A 323 -22.56 26.66 -1.05
C SER A 323 -23.98 26.75 -0.50
N TYR A 324 -24.51 25.63 -0.01
CA TYR A 324 -25.86 25.50 0.50
C TYR A 324 -25.90 24.83 1.88
N ASP A 325 -26.93 25.17 2.66
CA ASP A 325 -27.38 24.42 3.83
C ASP A 325 -28.61 23.54 3.51
N ASP A 326 -29.05 22.70 4.45
CA ASP A 326 -30.19 21.78 4.26
C ASP A 326 -31.50 22.51 3.94
N LEU A 327 -31.73 23.68 4.57
CA LEU A 327 -32.94 24.46 4.37
C LEU A 327 -32.95 25.12 2.99
N GLU A 328 -31.82 25.68 2.55
CA GLU A 328 -31.65 26.26 1.24
C GLU A 328 -31.79 25.21 0.13
N LEU A 329 -31.27 23.99 0.33
CA LEU A 329 -31.45 22.88 -0.61
C LEU A 329 -32.94 22.54 -0.80
N LYS A 330 -33.69 22.43 0.31
CA LYS A 330 -35.13 22.16 0.30
C LYS A 330 -35.93 23.30 -0.31
N ASN A 331 -35.68 24.54 0.12
CA ASN A 331 -36.39 25.74 -0.36
C ASN A 331 -36.18 25.97 -1.86
N ASN A 332 -34.98 25.70 -2.36
CA ASN A 332 -34.65 25.84 -3.78
C ASN A 332 -35.08 24.62 -4.62
N SER A 333 -35.71 23.59 -4.04
CA SER A 333 -36.04 22.34 -4.72
C SER A 333 -34.84 21.72 -5.46
N ILE A 334 -33.68 21.72 -4.79
CA ILE A 334 -32.46 21.08 -5.26
C ILE A 334 -32.50 19.63 -4.76
N SER A 335 -32.38 18.66 -5.66
CA SER A 335 -32.40 17.24 -5.28
C SER A 335 -31.31 16.46 -6.00
N PRO A 336 -30.70 15.45 -5.34
CA PRO A 336 -29.75 14.57 -6.00
C PRO A 336 -30.46 13.74 -7.06
N ILE A 337 -29.78 13.54 -8.19
CA ILE A 337 -30.21 12.62 -9.25
C ILE A 337 -29.74 11.23 -8.85
N LEU A 338 -30.69 10.31 -8.72
CA LEU A 338 -30.41 8.93 -8.35
C LEU A 338 -29.69 8.19 -9.49
N PRO A 339 -28.92 7.13 -9.18
CA PRO A 339 -28.27 6.29 -10.17
C PRO A 339 -29.25 5.78 -11.25
N PHE A 340 -28.73 5.54 -12.46
CA PHE A 340 -29.53 5.00 -13.56
C PHE A 340 -30.07 3.60 -13.22
N VAL A 341 -31.38 3.41 -13.33
CA VAL A 341 -32.03 2.12 -13.08
C VAL A 341 -32.33 1.44 -14.41
N LYS A 342 -31.69 0.28 -14.63
CA LYS A 342 -31.93 -0.58 -15.80
C LYS A 342 -33.14 -1.47 -15.55
N LEU A 343 -34.15 -1.38 -16.42
CA LEU A 343 -35.36 -2.21 -16.35
C LEU A 343 -35.28 -3.40 -17.32
N SER A 344 -34.70 -3.20 -18.50
CA SER A 344 -34.42 -4.25 -19.48
C SER A 344 -33.12 -3.96 -20.21
N GLU A 345 -32.73 -4.80 -21.17
CA GLU A 345 -31.55 -4.54 -22.00
C GLU A 345 -31.67 -3.25 -22.81
N GLN A 346 -32.89 -2.80 -23.11
CA GLN A 346 -33.17 -1.63 -23.95
C GLN A 346 -33.74 -0.44 -23.17
N VAL A 347 -34.26 -0.64 -21.96
CA VAL A 347 -35.04 0.38 -21.25
C VAL A 347 -34.47 0.64 -19.86
N GLY A 348 -34.39 1.92 -19.49
CA GLY A 348 -34.07 2.33 -18.12
C GLY A 348 -34.45 3.78 -17.86
N TYR A 349 -34.19 4.27 -16.65
CA TYR A 349 -34.55 5.63 -16.27
C TYR A 349 -33.62 6.22 -15.21
N ARG A 350 -33.66 7.56 -15.10
CA ARG A 350 -33.12 8.36 -14.01
C ARG A 350 -34.22 9.19 -13.39
N THR A 351 -34.16 9.38 -12.08
CA THR A 351 -35.09 10.24 -11.36
C THR A 351 -34.38 10.96 -10.23
N SER A 352 -34.88 12.13 -9.84
CA SER A 352 -34.42 12.79 -8.62
C SER A 352 -34.98 12.10 -7.37
N ALA A 353 -34.33 12.31 -6.23
CA ALA A 353 -34.81 11.81 -4.94
C ALA A 353 -36.22 12.34 -4.56
N ASP A 354 -36.59 13.55 -5.01
CA ASP A 354 -37.93 14.12 -4.81
C ASP A 354 -38.95 13.74 -5.91
N HIS A 355 -38.54 12.90 -6.88
CA HIS A 355 -39.34 12.42 -8.01
C HIS A 355 -39.89 13.51 -8.96
N LYS A 356 -39.41 14.76 -8.84
CA LYS A 356 -39.82 15.86 -9.74
C LYS A 356 -39.11 15.80 -11.09
N PHE A 357 -37.85 15.36 -11.10
CA PHE A 357 -37.11 15.05 -12.31
C PHE A 357 -37.28 13.58 -12.68
N TYR A 358 -37.56 13.33 -13.96
CA TYR A 358 -37.70 12.00 -14.51
C TYR A 358 -37.22 12.01 -15.95
N GLN A 359 -36.33 11.07 -16.27
CA GLN A 359 -35.83 10.87 -17.63
C GLN A 359 -35.82 9.37 -17.90
N ALA A 360 -36.66 8.92 -18.82
CA ALA A 360 -36.62 7.55 -19.31
C ALA A 360 -35.78 7.45 -20.58
N ILE A 361 -35.13 6.31 -20.79
CA ILE A 361 -34.28 6.04 -21.94
C ILE A 361 -34.72 4.71 -22.56
N VAL A 362 -34.89 4.73 -23.89
CA VAL A 362 -35.19 3.55 -24.69
C VAL A 362 -34.18 3.47 -25.83
N GLY A 363 -33.35 2.42 -25.83
CA GLY A 363 -32.26 2.22 -26.78
C GLY A 363 -32.51 1.11 -27.78
N PHE A 364 -31.84 1.24 -28.93
CA PHE A 364 -32.02 0.41 -30.12
C PHE A 364 -30.68 0.12 -30.81
N SER A 365 -30.61 -1.03 -31.48
CA SER A 365 -29.43 -1.42 -32.27
C SER A 365 -29.36 -0.74 -33.65
N SER A 366 -30.49 -0.33 -34.22
CA SER A 366 -30.58 0.32 -35.53
C SER A 366 -31.62 1.45 -35.58
N LYS A 367 -31.43 2.41 -36.49
CA LYS A 367 -32.38 3.52 -36.70
C LYS A 367 -33.75 3.02 -37.18
N ALA A 368 -33.76 2.03 -38.07
CA ALA A 368 -34.99 1.50 -38.67
C ALA A 368 -35.89 0.86 -37.60
N VAL A 369 -35.31 0.07 -36.69
CA VAL A 369 -36.06 -0.51 -35.57
C VAL A 369 -36.58 0.61 -34.66
N ALA A 370 -35.74 1.57 -34.28
CA ALA A 370 -36.15 2.68 -33.43
C ALA A 370 -37.36 3.45 -34.02
N GLN A 371 -37.30 3.77 -35.33
CA GLN A 371 -38.38 4.48 -36.01
C GLN A 371 -39.69 3.68 -36.07
N SER A 372 -39.62 2.36 -36.23
CA SER A 372 -40.83 1.50 -36.23
C SER A 372 -41.60 1.56 -34.90
N TRP A 373 -40.88 1.70 -33.78
CA TRP A 373 -41.47 1.76 -32.43
C TRP A 373 -41.88 3.16 -32.00
N TRP A 374 -41.49 4.20 -32.73
CA TRP A 374 -41.70 5.61 -32.33
C TRP A 374 -43.14 5.94 -31.95
N ARG A 375 -44.12 5.49 -32.75
CA ARG A 375 -45.55 5.80 -32.51
C ARG A 375 -46.05 5.15 -31.22
N SER A 376 -45.75 3.87 -31.01
CA SER A 376 -46.15 3.11 -29.82
C SER A 376 -45.47 3.65 -28.56
N LEU A 377 -44.18 3.99 -28.64
CA LEU A 377 -43.46 4.63 -27.54
C LEU A 377 -44.05 6.00 -27.18
N LYS A 378 -44.38 6.82 -28.18
CA LYS A 378 -44.96 8.16 -27.97
C LYS A 378 -46.35 8.08 -27.32
N GLN A 379 -47.12 7.02 -27.59
CA GLN A 379 -48.41 6.80 -26.95
C GLN A 379 -48.25 6.52 -25.45
N GLU A 380 -47.32 5.64 -25.07
CA GLU A 380 -47.10 5.21 -23.69
C GLU A 380 -46.31 6.22 -22.85
N LEU A 381 -45.19 6.72 -23.38
CA LEU A 381 -44.22 7.54 -22.65
C LEU A 381 -44.43 9.05 -22.84
N GLY A 382 -45.26 9.45 -23.81
CA GLY A 382 -45.55 10.86 -24.07
C GLY A 382 -44.54 11.53 -25.00
N TYR A 383 -43.99 12.67 -24.59
CA TYR A 383 -43.05 13.41 -25.43
C TYR A 383 -41.68 12.73 -25.44
N LEU A 384 -41.21 12.40 -26.64
CA LEU A 384 -39.92 11.77 -26.88
C LEU A 384 -39.00 12.75 -27.61
N SER A 385 -37.68 12.67 -27.36
CA SER A 385 -36.70 13.39 -28.17
C SER A 385 -36.58 12.87 -29.58
N ASN A 386 -35.87 13.63 -30.42
CA ASN A 386 -35.31 13.10 -31.65
C ASN A 386 -34.37 11.93 -31.36
N LEU A 387 -34.22 11.03 -32.34
CA LEU A 387 -33.36 9.86 -32.20
C LEU A 387 -31.90 10.31 -32.08
N MET A 388 -31.29 10.05 -30.93
CA MET A 388 -29.91 10.42 -30.65
C MET A 388 -28.97 9.22 -30.81
N PRO A 389 -27.76 9.41 -31.32
CA PRO A 389 -26.76 8.35 -31.39
C PRO A 389 -26.08 8.12 -30.03
N SER A 390 -25.53 6.92 -29.83
CA SER A 390 -24.84 6.50 -28.59
C SER A 390 -23.59 7.31 -28.24
N TYR A 391 -22.96 7.98 -29.21
CA TYR A 391 -21.78 8.84 -29.03
C TYR A 391 -22.13 10.30 -28.66
N HIS A 392 -23.40 10.60 -28.40
CA HIS A 392 -23.80 11.92 -27.91
C HIS A 392 -23.28 12.13 -26.47
N PRO A 393 -22.71 13.28 -26.12
CA PRO A 393 -22.05 13.50 -24.81
C PRO A 393 -22.95 13.22 -23.60
N SER A 394 -24.26 13.46 -23.75
CA SER A 394 -25.26 13.13 -22.72
C SER A 394 -25.47 11.63 -22.47
N PHE A 395 -24.96 10.75 -23.33
CA PHE A 395 -25.13 9.28 -23.29
C PHE A 395 -23.84 8.49 -23.00
N ASN A 396 -22.69 9.14 -22.88
CA ASN A 396 -21.42 8.49 -22.53
C ASN A 396 -21.49 7.56 -21.29
N PRO A 397 -22.16 7.92 -20.18
CA PRO A 397 -22.28 6.99 -19.04
C PRO A 397 -23.35 5.92 -19.20
N ILE A 398 -24.21 6.01 -20.23
CA ILE A 398 -25.30 5.05 -20.49
C ILE A 398 -24.87 4.00 -21.52
N SER A 399 -24.00 4.37 -22.46
CA SER A 399 -23.39 3.44 -23.43
C SER A 399 -22.56 2.35 -22.75
N GLU A 400 -21.94 2.63 -21.60
CA GLU A 400 -21.26 1.61 -20.79
C GLU A 400 -22.23 0.59 -20.17
N LEU A 401 -23.43 1.03 -19.77
CA LEU A 401 -24.46 0.18 -19.14
C LEU A 401 -25.31 -0.61 -20.16
N MET A 402 -25.33 -0.14 -21.42
CA MET A 402 -26.07 -0.72 -22.54
C MET A 402 -25.22 -0.73 -23.83
N PRO A 403 -24.13 -1.52 -23.87
CA PRO A 403 -23.11 -1.45 -24.93
C PRO A 403 -23.60 -1.89 -26.31
N SER A 404 -24.67 -2.69 -26.37
CA SER A 404 -25.23 -3.21 -27.62
C SER A 404 -26.12 -2.21 -28.39
N LEU A 405 -26.37 -1.03 -27.82
CA LEU A 405 -27.32 -0.05 -28.36
C LEU A 405 -26.59 1.13 -29.02
N LYS A 406 -27.02 1.47 -30.24
CA LYS A 406 -26.41 2.52 -31.07
C LYS A 406 -27.25 3.80 -31.12
N TYR A 407 -28.54 3.70 -30.83
CA TYR A 407 -29.50 4.81 -30.92
C TYR A 407 -30.43 4.83 -29.72
N PHE A 408 -30.83 6.02 -29.28
CA PHE A 408 -31.65 6.22 -28.10
C PHE A 408 -32.73 7.27 -28.31
N TYR A 409 -33.89 7.02 -27.72
CA TYR A 409 -34.88 8.04 -27.39
C TYR A 409 -34.85 8.30 -25.89
N TRP A 410 -35.02 9.56 -25.50
CA TRP A 410 -35.33 9.90 -24.11
C TRP A 410 -36.78 10.37 -24.00
N ALA A 411 -37.34 10.25 -22.80
CA ALA A 411 -38.63 10.83 -22.45
C ALA A 411 -38.46 11.67 -21.17
N GLU A 412 -38.56 13.00 -21.31
CA GLU A 412 -38.35 13.95 -20.21
C GLU A 412 -39.68 14.54 -19.70
N ASN A 413 -40.70 14.59 -20.55
CA ASN A 413 -42.03 15.10 -20.22
C ASN A 413 -43.08 13.99 -20.35
N PRO A 414 -43.15 13.07 -19.37
CA PRO A 414 -44.13 12.00 -19.38
C PRO A 414 -45.55 12.57 -19.23
N ARG A 415 -46.50 11.97 -19.93
CA ARG A 415 -47.93 12.34 -19.84
C ARG A 415 -48.50 12.12 -18.44
N GLN A 416 -47.95 11.15 -17.71
CA GLN A 416 -48.45 10.73 -16.40
C GLN A 416 -47.93 11.64 -15.28
N LYS A 417 -48.85 12.05 -14.39
CA LYS A 417 -48.53 12.98 -13.28
C LYS A 417 -47.79 12.32 -12.12
N THR A 418 -48.09 11.06 -11.81
CA THR A 418 -47.51 10.36 -10.66
C THR A 418 -46.32 9.50 -11.07
N HIS A 419 -45.29 9.46 -10.21
CA HIS A 419 -44.10 8.63 -10.43
C HIS A 419 -44.45 7.14 -10.60
N THR A 420 -45.38 6.62 -9.79
CA THR A 420 -45.84 5.23 -9.88
C THR A 420 -46.47 4.89 -11.22
N ALA A 421 -47.29 5.80 -11.78
CA ALA A 421 -47.86 5.61 -13.11
C ALA A 421 -46.79 5.66 -14.19
N ARG A 422 -45.85 6.62 -14.14
CA ARG A 422 -44.71 6.70 -15.07
C ARG A 422 -43.93 5.38 -15.12
N LEU A 423 -43.62 4.82 -13.95
CA LEU A 423 -42.90 3.55 -13.87
C LEU A 423 -43.72 2.36 -14.39
N LYS A 424 -45.05 2.35 -14.18
CA LYS A 424 -45.92 1.29 -14.71
C LYS A 424 -45.87 1.23 -16.25
N HIS A 425 -46.02 2.39 -16.91
CA HIS A 425 -45.92 2.47 -18.37
C HIS A 425 -44.51 2.14 -18.86
N LEU A 426 -43.47 2.59 -18.17
CA LEU A 426 -42.09 2.24 -18.55
C LEU A 426 -41.81 0.73 -18.41
N LYS A 427 -42.34 0.06 -17.37
CA LYS A 427 -42.26 -1.39 -17.22
C LYS A 427 -42.98 -2.15 -18.33
N GLN A 428 -44.12 -1.63 -18.79
CA GLN A 428 -44.84 -2.18 -19.95
C GLN A 428 -44.01 -2.03 -21.23
N VAL A 429 -43.37 -0.89 -21.46
CA VAL A 429 -42.44 -0.72 -22.60
C VAL A 429 -41.24 -1.66 -22.47
N ALA A 430 -40.73 -1.85 -21.26
CA ALA A 430 -39.60 -2.75 -21.00
C ALA A 430 -39.92 -4.23 -21.26
N SER A 431 -41.20 -4.64 -21.23
CA SER A 431 -41.60 -6.01 -21.57
C SER A 431 -41.78 -6.26 -23.07
N TRP A 432 -41.71 -5.22 -23.90
CA TRP A 432 -41.79 -5.35 -25.36
C TRP A 432 -40.49 -5.89 -25.96
N ASN A 433 -40.61 -6.60 -27.09
CA ASN A 433 -39.45 -7.09 -27.82
C ASN A 433 -38.87 -6.01 -28.75
N LEU A 434 -38.19 -5.03 -28.15
CA LEU A 434 -37.58 -3.87 -28.83
C LEU A 434 -36.37 -4.22 -29.73
N LYS A 435 -35.98 -5.51 -29.82
CA LYS A 435 -34.90 -5.98 -30.71
C LYS A 435 -35.36 -6.14 -32.16
N LYS A 436 -36.65 -6.43 -32.36
CA LYS A 436 -37.26 -6.60 -33.68
C LYS A 436 -37.99 -5.32 -34.08
N ALA A 437 -38.16 -5.12 -35.38
CA ALA A 437 -39.04 -4.07 -35.87
C ALA A 437 -40.48 -4.32 -35.35
N TYR A 438 -41.23 -3.25 -35.11
CA TYR A 438 -42.63 -3.38 -34.74
C TYR A 438 -43.41 -3.98 -35.91
N GLU A 439 -43.90 -5.21 -35.73
CA GLU A 439 -44.84 -5.87 -36.64
C GLU A 439 -46.25 -5.55 -36.16
N PHE A 440 -47.09 -5.04 -37.07
CA PHE A 440 -48.44 -4.54 -36.77
C PHE A 440 -49.40 -5.61 -36.26
#